data_AF-A0A2V4DMW7-F1
#
_entry.id   AF-A0A2V4DMW7-F1
#
_cell.length_a   1.000
_cell.length_b   1.000
_cell.length_c   1.000
_cell.angle_alpha   90.00
_cell.angle_beta   90.00
_cell.angle_gamma   90.00
#
_symmetry.space_group_name_H-M   'P 1'
#
loop_
_entity.id
_entity.type
_entity.pdbx_description
1 polymer ?
#
loop_
_entity_poly.entity_id
_entity_poly.type
_entity_poly.pdbx_seq_one_letter_code
_entity_poly.pdbx_strand_id
1 'polypeptide(L)'
;MRRGLTLLTTILLIMATSALNAPSLQQLDFSSTPPDNGNSITISSDETWTGPLTLDGSVIINGGATLTIQGDITIAKGSSISVENGSLEVGESAALKSESTEQSMRVNFQDGRINIPLDEYGNNSITFYFSTDVTGYGPTFDNGQNLSFIASGTSHSIYYNSTGENSTWIEIIHQPFGATTIDSIIVEGPSGSQQPFNPAELESEGLYYCCEHQWALSVGLGGIANFGEDVEISDADITVAGEMHFDGSLVDRSGPIVVNDGILTVVNSTLSRSFDDEDIQATIGSTVEWENTQGTGGFVDRWTKLMGAQTIQTPVAGIGLLAVNLGWHGISKSGTSDDGGLWVLQIPERIVTLENSSGTLWSEDAHVEAVYNSAWGNFSSNTSLNTDSNVMITLNLPILSVDSVVVDKSELSVNSPLEVTATVSNSGVVGALDVSLDCTLENGSDARLSPAYPQLEIAAGGSESVTFTWRSSVEGEKSLNCIIVAPVGWIGPVEASGGASTEVVTWQGLVDAEDDAGMVIAIFGAMGIGIILAIVLAMRQYREQLEDESEDEDSDDVDG
;
A
#
# COMPACT_ATOMS: atom_id res chain seq x y z
N MET A 1 54.17 -21.71 -57.67
CA MET A 1 53.60 -20.36 -57.87
C MET A 1 53.13 -19.86 -56.50
N ARG A 2 53.97 -19.29 -55.63
CA ARG A 2 54.33 -17.86 -55.47
C ARG A 2 53.26 -16.84 -55.90
N ARG A 3 52.64 -16.18 -54.90
CA ARG A 3 52.25 -14.75 -54.74
C ARG A 3 51.15 -14.67 -53.66
N GLY A 4 51.08 -13.75 -52.70
CA GLY A 4 51.90 -12.60 -52.26
C GLY A 4 51.71 -12.43 -50.73
N LEU A 5 52.70 -11.99 -49.95
CA LEU A 5 53.28 -10.65 -49.79
C LEU A 5 52.51 -9.73 -48.81
N THR A 6 53.08 -9.62 -47.60
CA THR A 6 53.24 -8.46 -46.69
C THR A 6 52.01 -7.71 -46.14
N LEU A 7 51.95 -7.57 -44.81
CA LEU A 7 52.46 -6.38 -44.11
C LEU A 7 52.67 -6.63 -42.59
N LEU A 8 53.83 -6.19 -42.10
CA LEU A 8 54.15 -5.93 -40.69
C LEU A 8 53.25 -4.79 -40.15
N THR A 9 52.77 -4.88 -38.90
CA THR A 9 53.09 -3.87 -37.88
C THR A 9 52.96 -4.43 -36.46
N THR A 10 54.06 -4.28 -35.73
CA THR A 10 54.29 -4.50 -34.30
C THR A 10 53.53 -3.48 -33.46
N ILE A 11 52.78 -3.91 -32.43
CA ILE A 11 52.68 -3.18 -31.16
C ILE A 11 52.90 -4.19 -30.04
N LEU A 12 53.91 -3.89 -29.24
CA LEU A 12 54.47 -4.67 -28.14
C LEU A 12 54.18 -3.88 -26.85
N LEU A 13 53.92 -4.63 -25.78
CA LEU A 13 54.15 -4.28 -24.36
C LEU A 13 53.11 -3.38 -23.66
N ILE A 14 52.35 -3.97 -22.72
CA ILE A 14 52.52 -3.84 -21.24
C ILE A 14 51.38 -4.63 -20.55
N MET A 15 51.71 -5.24 -19.41
CA MET A 15 50.88 -6.04 -18.48
C MET A 15 50.90 -7.57 -18.66
N ALA A 16 52.07 -8.14 -18.36
CA ALA A 16 52.12 -9.36 -17.55
C ALA A 16 52.27 -8.91 -16.09
N THR A 17 51.30 -9.26 -15.23
CA THR A 17 51.45 -9.80 -13.87
C THR A 17 50.08 -9.82 -13.17
N SER A 18 49.87 -10.79 -12.28
CA SER A 18 48.69 -11.02 -11.42
C SER A 18 47.46 -11.72 -12.04
N ALA A 19 47.67 -12.94 -12.54
CA ALA A 19 46.60 -13.94 -12.58
C ALA A 19 47.17 -15.25 -12.03
N LEU A 20 47.29 -15.32 -10.71
CA LEU A 20 47.48 -16.52 -9.88
C LEU A 20 47.37 -16.08 -8.41
N ASN A 21 46.16 -15.66 -8.02
CA ASN A 21 45.69 -15.73 -6.64
C ASN A 21 44.28 -16.32 -6.76
N ALA A 22 44.22 -17.63 -6.98
CA ALA A 22 43.04 -18.35 -6.56
C ALA A 22 42.91 -18.11 -5.05
N PRO A 23 41.77 -17.66 -4.51
CA PRO A 23 41.54 -17.86 -3.09
C PRO A 23 41.73 -19.35 -2.87
N SER A 24 42.65 -19.70 -1.96
CA SER A 24 42.72 -21.04 -1.41
C SER A 24 41.30 -21.44 -1.06
N LEU A 25 40.80 -22.51 -1.66
CA LEU A 25 39.70 -23.28 -1.09
C LEU A 25 40.10 -23.53 0.36
N GLN A 26 39.51 -22.78 1.28
CA GLN A 26 39.58 -23.11 2.69
C GLN A 26 39.08 -24.55 2.78
N GLN A 27 39.95 -25.38 3.34
CA GLN A 27 39.59 -26.69 3.82
C GLN A 27 38.31 -26.53 4.63
N LEU A 28 37.23 -27.21 4.22
CA LEU A 28 36.03 -27.38 5.03
C LEU A 28 36.46 -28.21 6.24
N ASP A 29 36.95 -27.53 7.28
CA ASP A 29 37.18 -28.15 8.57
C ASP A 29 35.79 -28.45 9.14
N PHE A 30 35.44 -29.74 9.13
CA PHE A 30 34.41 -30.29 10.00
C PHE A 30 34.94 -30.16 11.43
N SER A 31 34.73 -28.99 12.03
CA SER A 31 35.14 -28.72 13.39
C SER A 31 34.10 -29.32 14.31
N SER A 32 34.43 -30.43 14.99
CA SER A 32 33.56 -31.10 15.98
C SER A 32 33.29 -30.28 17.26
N THR A 33 33.59 -28.99 17.23
CA THR A 33 33.55 -28.05 18.36
C THR A 33 33.27 -26.63 17.85
N PRO A 34 32.65 -25.77 18.66
CA PRO A 34 32.45 -24.37 18.31
C PRO A 34 33.77 -23.64 18.01
N PRO A 35 33.77 -22.58 17.20
CA PRO A 35 34.92 -21.68 17.08
C PRO A 35 35.15 -20.95 18.41
N ASP A 36 36.42 -20.73 18.77
CA ASP A 36 36.85 -20.15 20.05
C ASP A 36 37.80 -18.95 19.86
N ASN A 37 37.77 -18.33 18.67
CA ASN A 37 38.79 -17.39 18.22
C ASN A 37 38.26 -16.30 17.27
N GLY A 38 36.95 -16.06 17.28
CA GLY A 38 36.25 -15.08 16.45
C GLY A 38 36.03 -15.51 15.00
N ASN A 39 36.42 -16.74 14.61
CA ASN A 39 36.25 -17.21 13.23
C ASN A 39 34.81 -17.64 12.94
N SER A 40 34.47 -17.68 11.65
CA SER A 40 33.22 -18.29 11.18
C SER A 40 33.45 -19.73 10.75
N ILE A 41 32.53 -20.62 11.13
CA ILE A 41 32.47 -22.00 10.66
C ILE A 41 31.10 -22.29 10.02
N THR A 42 31.06 -23.32 9.18
CA THR A 42 29.83 -23.79 8.54
C THR A 42 29.63 -25.28 8.85
N ILE A 43 28.50 -25.60 9.48
CA ILE A 43 28.05 -26.96 9.72
C ILE A 43 27.37 -27.47 8.45
N SER A 44 28.00 -28.42 7.77
CA SER A 44 27.55 -28.96 6.47
C SER A 44 27.17 -30.45 6.53
N SER A 45 27.26 -31.05 7.72
CA SER A 45 26.81 -32.39 8.04
C SER A 45 26.41 -32.44 9.51
N ASP A 46 25.63 -33.44 9.91
CA ASP A 46 25.20 -33.59 11.30
C ASP A 46 26.37 -33.62 12.28
N GLU A 47 26.23 -32.87 13.36
CA GLU A 47 27.26 -32.69 14.37
C GLU A 47 26.63 -32.56 15.77
N THR A 48 27.36 -32.99 16.80
CA THR A 48 26.95 -32.84 18.18
C THR A 48 28.03 -32.15 19.00
N TRP A 49 27.65 -31.07 19.67
CA TRP A 49 28.47 -30.38 20.68
C TRP A 49 28.05 -30.83 22.06
N THR A 50 29.01 -31.26 22.87
CA THR A 50 28.77 -31.64 24.26
C THR A 50 29.50 -30.68 25.19
N GLY A 51 28.72 -29.98 26.02
CA GLY A 51 29.19 -28.95 26.94
C GLY A 51 30.00 -29.48 28.15
N PRO A 52 30.62 -28.58 28.92
CA PRO A 52 30.62 -27.13 28.75
C PRO A 52 31.59 -26.68 27.64
N LEU A 53 31.16 -25.74 26.79
CA LEU A 53 31.94 -25.21 25.67
C LEU A 53 31.89 -23.67 25.63
N THR A 54 32.80 -23.08 24.86
CA THR A 54 32.79 -21.64 24.55
C THR A 54 32.60 -21.45 23.05
N LEU A 55 31.75 -20.50 22.68
CA LEU A 55 31.57 -20.04 21.30
C LEU A 55 32.08 -18.59 21.20
N ASP A 56 33.15 -18.38 20.45
CA ASP A 56 33.64 -17.07 20.03
C ASP A 56 33.79 -17.09 18.51
N GLY A 57 32.80 -16.52 17.81
CA GLY A 57 32.73 -16.51 16.35
C GLY A 57 31.32 -16.67 15.79
N SER A 58 31.21 -17.09 14.53
CA SER A 58 29.92 -17.21 13.84
C SER A 58 29.70 -18.62 13.30
N VAL A 59 28.52 -19.19 13.57
CA VAL A 59 28.16 -20.56 13.18
C VAL A 59 27.03 -20.50 12.18
N ILE A 60 27.24 -21.05 10.99
CA ILE A 60 26.21 -21.16 9.95
C ILE A 60 25.84 -22.63 9.79
N ILE A 61 24.57 -22.98 9.97
CA ILE A 61 24.04 -24.33 9.79
C ILE A 61 23.36 -24.42 8.43
N ASN A 62 24.01 -25.13 7.50
CA ASN A 62 23.56 -25.24 6.12
C ASN A 62 22.38 -26.20 5.94
N GLY A 63 21.75 -26.07 4.78
CA GLY A 63 20.70 -26.97 4.30
C GLY A 63 21.03 -28.46 4.48
N GLY A 64 20.17 -29.16 5.22
CA GLY A 64 20.26 -30.61 5.43
C GLY A 64 21.27 -31.07 6.48
N ALA A 65 21.89 -30.15 7.22
CA ALA A 65 22.72 -30.47 8.38
C ALA A 65 21.97 -30.18 9.68
N THR A 66 22.23 -30.99 10.71
CA THR A 66 21.72 -30.78 12.07
C THR A 66 22.87 -30.50 13.03
N LEU A 67 22.83 -29.37 13.74
CA LEU A 67 23.69 -29.14 14.90
C LEU A 67 22.91 -29.50 16.16
N THR A 68 23.38 -30.49 16.92
CA THR A 68 22.82 -30.84 18.23
C THR A 68 23.73 -30.30 19.34
N ILE A 69 23.17 -29.54 20.29
CA ILE A 69 23.88 -29.04 21.47
C ILE A 69 23.39 -29.82 22.70
N GLN A 70 24.30 -30.44 23.43
CA GLN A 70 24.06 -31.19 24.65
C GLN A 70 24.88 -30.61 25.79
N GLY A 71 24.29 -29.70 26.56
CA GLY A 71 24.93 -29.01 27.68
C GLY A 71 25.37 -27.59 27.35
N ASP A 72 26.03 -26.95 28.31
CA ASP A 72 26.19 -25.50 28.33
C ASP A 72 27.18 -24.95 27.29
N ILE A 73 26.84 -23.81 26.72
CA ILE A 73 27.70 -22.98 25.88
C ILE A 73 27.74 -21.57 26.45
N THR A 74 28.96 -21.11 26.75
CA THR A 74 29.25 -19.68 27.01
C THR A 74 29.58 -18.99 25.69
N ILE A 75 28.87 -17.93 25.35
CA ILE A 75 28.93 -17.28 24.04
C ILE A 75 29.58 -15.90 24.20
N ALA A 76 30.65 -15.64 23.44
CA ALA A 76 31.36 -14.37 23.49
C ALA A 76 30.55 -13.24 22.83
N LYS A 77 30.72 -12.01 23.32
CA LYS A 77 30.00 -10.84 22.78
C LYS A 77 30.24 -10.69 21.27
N GLY A 78 29.18 -10.52 20.50
CA GLY A 78 29.20 -10.36 19.04
C GLY A 78 29.22 -11.67 18.25
N SER A 79 29.18 -12.82 18.93
CA SER A 79 29.06 -14.12 18.28
C SER A 79 27.66 -14.36 17.70
N SER A 80 27.53 -15.36 16.82
CA SER A 80 26.23 -15.68 16.22
C SER A 80 26.03 -17.14 15.86
N ILE A 81 24.77 -17.57 15.87
CA ILE A 81 24.29 -18.83 15.28
C ILE A 81 23.21 -18.49 14.24
N SER A 82 23.42 -18.91 12.99
CA SER A 82 22.48 -18.75 11.89
C SER A 82 22.05 -20.12 11.37
N VAL A 83 20.77 -20.44 11.51
CA VAL A 83 20.14 -21.63 10.94
C VAL A 83 19.57 -21.26 9.58
N GLU A 84 20.14 -21.75 8.47
CA GLU A 84 19.63 -21.43 7.13
C GLU A 84 18.50 -22.36 6.71
N ASN A 85 18.81 -23.51 6.10
CA ASN A 85 17.85 -24.57 5.76
C ASN A 85 18.16 -25.88 6.52
N GLY A 86 18.94 -25.76 7.59
CA GLY A 86 19.32 -26.87 8.47
C GLY A 86 18.51 -26.87 9.76
N SER A 87 19.02 -27.58 10.75
CA SER A 87 18.36 -27.71 12.05
C SER A 87 19.31 -27.44 13.21
N LEU A 88 18.84 -26.69 14.21
CA LEU A 88 19.48 -26.54 15.51
C LEU A 88 18.64 -27.28 16.56
N GLU A 89 19.25 -28.25 17.24
CA GLU A 89 18.59 -29.05 18.27
C GLU A 89 19.31 -28.82 19.60
N VAL A 90 18.70 -28.08 20.52
CA VAL A 90 19.24 -27.84 21.86
C VAL A 90 18.58 -28.81 22.84
N GLY A 91 19.37 -29.77 23.32
CA GLY A 91 18.93 -30.81 24.23
C GLY A 91 18.57 -30.27 25.62
N GLU A 92 17.84 -31.09 26.37
CA GLU A 92 17.34 -30.76 27.71
C GLU A 92 18.43 -30.24 28.66
N SER A 93 18.04 -29.32 29.54
CA SER A 93 18.89 -28.73 30.59
C SER A 93 20.18 -28.07 30.08
N ALA A 94 20.26 -27.70 28.80
CA ALA A 94 21.39 -26.95 28.25
C ALA A 94 21.22 -25.44 28.45
N ALA A 95 22.32 -24.73 28.64
CA ALA A 95 22.33 -23.27 28.69
C ALA A 95 23.12 -22.64 27.55
N LEU A 96 22.53 -21.70 26.81
CA LEU A 96 23.20 -20.85 25.83
C LEU A 96 23.22 -19.41 26.38
N LYS A 97 24.33 -19.04 27.02
CA LYS A 97 24.45 -17.78 27.76
C LYS A 97 25.62 -16.96 27.27
N SER A 98 25.45 -15.65 27.23
CA SER A 98 26.56 -14.76 26.96
C SER A 98 27.59 -14.73 28.09
N GLU A 99 28.86 -14.50 27.77
CA GLU A 99 29.92 -14.25 28.76
C GLU A 99 29.77 -12.91 29.48
N SER A 100 29.09 -11.96 28.83
CA SER A 100 28.72 -10.65 29.37
C SER A 100 27.21 -10.52 29.37
N THR A 101 26.64 -9.87 30.38
CA THR A 101 25.21 -9.58 30.42
C THR A 101 25.00 -8.09 30.61
N GLU A 102 23.95 -7.58 29.99
CA GLU A 102 23.57 -6.19 30.06
C GLU A 102 23.18 -5.81 31.51
N GLN A 103 23.70 -4.67 31.96
CA GLN A 103 23.57 -4.20 33.34
C GLN A 103 22.69 -2.96 33.45
N SER A 104 22.42 -2.30 32.32
CA SER A 104 21.71 -1.03 32.29
C SER A 104 20.20 -1.22 32.21
N MET A 105 19.48 -0.20 32.69
CA MET A 105 18.03 -0.10 32.55
C MET A 105 17.64 1.22 31.92
N ARG A 106 16.64 1.21 31.03
CA ARG A 106 16.11 2.38 30.36
C ARG A 106 14.78 2.80 30.98
N VAL A 107 14.68 4.09 31.25
CA VAL A 107 13.44 4.80 31.56
C VAL A 107 12.92 5.38 30.25
N ASN A 108 11.80 4.85 29.75
CA ASN A 108 11.20 5.27 28.50
C ASN A 108 9.69 5.03 28.52
N PHE A 109 8.91 5.83 27.79
CA PHE A 109 7.47 5.68 27.52
C PHE A 109 6.49 5.61 28.71
N GLN A 110 6.93 5.25 29.91
CA GLN A 110 6.11 5.12 31.10
C GLN A 110 6.92 5.26 32.39
N ASP A 111 6.20 5.50 33.48
CA ASP A 111 6.78 5.56 34.81
C ASP A 111 7.17 4.15 35.28
N GLY A 112 8.23 4.10 36.08
CA GLY A 112 8.71 2.86 36.67
C GLY A 112 9.22 3.08 38.08
N ARG A 113 9.73 2.02 38.69
CA ARG A 113 10.35 2.07 40.00
C ARG A 113 11.42 1.00 40.15
N ILE A 114 12.38 1.27 41.01
CA ILE A 114 13.49 0.37 41.30
C ILE A 114 13.70 0.25 42.81
N ASN A 115 13.85 -0.99 43.30
CA ASN A 115 14.07 -1.27 44.71
C ASN A 115 15.58 -1.23 44.99
N ILE A 116 16.01 -0.23 45.76
CA ILE A 116 17.40 0.03 46.08
C ILE A 116 17.73 -0.54 47.46
N PRO A 117 18.65 -1.52 47.58
CA PRO A 117 19.14 -1.99 48.87
C PRO A 117 19.88 -0.89 49.65
N LEU A 118 19.74 -0.91 50.97
CA LEU A 118 20.34 0.04 51.90
C LEU A 118 21.09 -0.71 53.00
N ASP A 119 22.38 -0.45 53.13
CA ASP A 119 23.26 -1.14 54.09
C ASP A 119 23.41 -0.40 55.42
N GLU A 120 23.01 0.87 55.48
CA GLU A 120 23.12 1.70 56.68
C GLU A 120 21.84 2.48 56.97
N TYR A 121 21.49 2.57 58.25
CA TYR A 121 20.41 3.44 58.73
C TYR A 121 20.88 4.90 58.81
N GLY A 122 19.96 5.83 58.55
CA GLY A 122 20.22 7.27 58.48
C GLY A 122 20.23 7.79 57.05
N ASN A 123 20.89 8.93 56.84
CA ASN A 123 20.90 9.64 55.56
C ASN A 123 21.83 8.95 54.56
N ASN A 124 21.24 8.21 53.63
CA ASN A 124 21.91 7.64 52.47
C ASN A 124 21.84 8.62 51.29
N SER A 125 22.89 8.65 50.47
CA SER A 125 22.91 9.32 49.17
C SER A 125 22.88 8.26 48.07
N ILE A 126 21.86 8.26 47.22
CA ILE A 126 21.68 7.32 46.11
C ILE A 126 22.01 8.07 44.83
N THR A 127 23.08 7.68 44.14
CA THR A 127 23.55 8.34 42.92
C THR A 127 23.29 7.45 41.72
N PHE A 128 22.52 7.96 40.77
CA PHE A 128 22.26 7.33 39.47
C PHE A 128 23.27 7.88 38.46
N TYR A 129 23.91 7.00 37.70
CA TYR A 129 24.79 7.36 36.58
C TYR A 129 24.11 7.01 35.26
N PHE A 130 24.19 7.95 34.32
CA PHE A 130 23.50 7.84 33.03
C PHE A 130 24.50 7.60 31.89
N SER A 131 24.09 6.80 30.90
CA SER A 131 24.93 6.48 29.73
C SER A 131 25.23 7.69 28.85
N THR A 132 24.33 8.67 28.87
CA THR A 132 24.45 9.93 28.15
C THR A 132 24.12 11.10 29.07
N ASP A 133 24.70 12.27 28.77
CA ASP A 133 24.39 13.51 29.48
C ASP A 133 22.90 13.86 29.36
N VAL A 134 22.20 13.85 30.49
CA VAL A 134 20.78 14.21 30.58
C VAL A 134 20.67 15.73 30.54
N THR A 135 20.32 16.25 29.37
CA THR A 135 20.17 17.71 29.15
C THR A 135 18.70 18.11 29.17
N GLY A 136 18.38 19.26 29.79
CA GLY A 136 17.01 19.75 29.89
C GLY A 136 16.24 19.17 31.08
N TYR A 137 15.05 18.60 30.84
CA TYR A 137 14.16 18.04 31.86
C TYR A 137 14.25 16.51 31.86
N GLY A 138 15.22 15.95 32.59
CA GLY A 138 15.36 14.49 32.75
C GLY A 138 14.24 13.83 33.54
N PRO A 139 14.29 12.50 33.73
CA PRO A 139 13.33 11.78 34.56
C PRO A 139 13.32 12.33 36.00
N THR A 140 12.16 12.27 36.65
CA THR A 140 12.02 12.68 38.05
C THR A 140 12.10 11.47 38.96
N PHE A 141 13.03 11.50 39.91
CA PHE A 141 13.18 10.49 40.94
C PHE A 141 12.45 10.94 42.21
N ASP A 142 11.48 10.16 42.69
CA ASP A 142 10.80 10.37 43.96
C ASP A 142 11.21 9.29 44.96
N ASN A 143 11.63 9.72 46.14
CA ASN A 143 12.14 8.84 47.18
C ASN A 143 11.08 8.40 48.20
N GLY A 144 9.81 8.77 48.01
CA GLY A 144 8.71 8.46 48.92
C GLY A 144 8.71 9.27 50.22
N GLN A 145 9.63 10.24 50.39
CA GLN A 145 9.76 11.08 51.59
C GLN A 145 9.35 12.54 51.30
N ASN A 146 8.42 12.75 50.36
CA ASN A 146 7.99 14.05 49.82
C ASN A 146 9.14 14.86 49.20
N LEU A 147 10.13 14.18 48.63
CA LEU A 147 11.23 14.80 47.89
C LEU A 147 11.29 14.18 46.50
N SER A 148 11.27 15.05 45.49
CA SER A 148 11.41 14.66 44.10
C SER A 148 12.55 15.44 43.45
N PHE A 149 13.28 14.77 42.57
CA PHE A 149 14.54 15.25 42.02
C PHE A 149 14.53 15.09 40.50
N ILE A 150 14.68 16.19 39.76
CA ILE A 150 14.75 16.15 38.30
C ILE A 150 16.19 15.88 37.89
N ALA A 151 16.42 14.75 37.23
CA ALA A 151 17.76 14.38 36.78
C ALA A 151 18.30 15.31 35.70
N SER A 152 19.60 15.51 35.75
CA SER A 152 20.38 16.29 34.79
C SER A 152 21.85 15.93 34.92
N GLY A 153 22.62 16.16 33.86
CA GLY A 153 24.03 15.80 33.82
C GLY A 153 24.27 14.33 33.50
N THR A 154 25.50 13.87 33.71
CA THR A 154 25.90 12.46 33.57
C THR A 154 25.57 11.62 34.81
N SER A 155 25.14 12.25 35.90
CA SER A 155 24.74 11.58 37.13
C SER A 155 23.86 12.48 37.99
N HIS A 156 22.97 11.88 38.79
CA HIS A 156 22.13 12.61 39.73
C HIS A 156 22.06 11.90 41.08
N SER A 157 22.21 12.65 42.18
CA SER A 157 22.11 12.11 43.53
C SER A 157 20.80 12.53 44.18
N ILE A 158 20.12 11.56 44.78
CA ILE A 158 18.97 11.75 45.66
C ILE A 158 19.34 11.33 47.09
N TYR A 159 18.56 11.78 48.07
CA TYR A 159 18.80 11.44 49.47
C TYR A 159 17.66 10.62 50.02
N TYR A 160 17.95 9.60 50.82
CA TYR A 160 16.94 8.82 51.51
C TYR A 160 17.35 8.59 52.97
N ASN A 161 16.49 8.95 53.90
CA ASN A 161 16.74 8.71 55.33
C ASN A 161 16.09 7.39 55.75
N SER A 162 16.88 6.33 55.90
CA SER A 162 16.42 5.04 56.40
C SER A 162 16.24 5.08 57.91
N THR A 163 15.06 4.68 58.38
CA THR A 163 14.69 4.61 59.80
C THR A 163 14.61 3.19 60.35
N GLY A 164 15.17 2.23 59.61
CA GLY A 164 15.13 0.80 59.91
C GLY A 164 14.83 -0.07 58.70
N GLU A 165 14.62 0.53 57.52
CA GLU A 165 14.42 -0.15 56.25
C GLU A 165 15.75 -0.58 55.62
N ASN A 166 15.81 -1.80 55.09
CA ASN A 166 16.97 -2.36 54.40
C ASN A 166 16.92 -2.15 52.88
N SER A 167 15.85 -1.56 52.36
CA SER A 167 15.73 -1.16 50.96
C SER A 167 14.68 -0.06 50.84
N THR A 168 14.66 0.62 49.70
CA THR A 168 13.60 1.57 49.35
C THR A 168 13.25 1.49 47.88
N TRP A 169 11.95 1.60 47.59
CA TRP A 169 11.50 1.86 46.22
C TRP A 169 11.77 3.33 45.89
N ILE A 170 12.40 3.55 44.75
CA ILE A 170 12.54 4.86 44.14
C ILE A 170 11.62 4.88 42.93
N GLU A 171 10.62 5.76 42.97
CA GLU A 171 9.72 5.97 41.84
C GLU A 171 10.44 6.85 40.81
N ILE A 172 10.32 6.48 39.54
CA ILE A 172 10.99 7.14 38.41
C ILE A 172 9.90 7.53 37.42
N ILE A 173 9.61 8.83 37.38
CA ILE A 173 8.65 9.41 36.45
C ILE A 173 9.38 9.70 35.14
N HIS A 174 8.90 9.10 34.04
CA HIS A 174 9.52 9.29 32.74
C HIS A 174 9.31 10.71 32.21
N GLN A 175 10.18 11.11 31.28
CA GLN A 175 9.99 12.35 30.53
C GLN A 175 9.24 12.02 29.23
N PRO A 176 8.27 12.86 28.79
CA PRO A 176 7.51 12.58 27.56
C PRO A 176 8.35 12.60 26.28
N PHE A 177 9.54 13.21 26.32
CA PHE A 177 10.39 13.46 25.16
C PHE A 177 11.83 13.01 25.45
N GLY A 178 12.08 11.71 25.40
CA GLY A 178 13.42 11.13 25.46
C GLY A 178 13.53 9.91 26.38
N ALA A 179 14.45 9.02 26.03
CA ALA A 179 14.83 7.90 26.88
C ALA A 179 16.03 8.28 27.75
N THR A 180 16.08 7.76 28.97
CA THR A 180 17.28 7.87 29.83
C THR A 180 17.69 6.48 30.29
N THR A 181 18.93 6.12 30.01
CA THR A 181 19.50 4.85 30.47
C THR A 181 20.32 5.08 31.73
N ILE A 182 20.03 4.28 32.76
CA ILE A 182 20.74 4.20 34.03
C ILE A 182 21.74 3.04 33.89
N ASP A 183 23.03 3.35 34.00
CA ASP A 183 24.11 2.36 33.85
C ASP A 183 24.59 1.79 35.18
N SER A 184 24.59 2.62 36.22
CA SER A 184 24.98 2.19 37.55
C SER A 184 24.31 3.04 38.62
N ILE A 185 24.15 2.43 39.79
CA ILE A 185 23.65 3.09 40.98
C ILE A 185 24.69 2.93 42.09
N ILE A 186 25.02 4.01 42.78
CA ILE A 186 25.91 3.97 43.95
C ILE A 186 25.14 4.50 45.15
N VAL A 187 25.01 3.68 46.18
CA VAL A 187 24.48 4.10 47.48
C VAL A 187 25.65 4.41 48.41
N GLU A 188 25.71 5.64 48.93
CA GLU A 188 26.66 6.05 49.95
C GLU A 188 25.94 6.21 51.31
N GLY A 189 26.32 5.39 52.29
CA GLY A 189 25.78 5.42 53.64
C GLY A 189 26.35 6.54 54.51
N PRO A 190 25.77 6.83 55.68
CA PRO A 190 26.25 7.86 56.61
C PRO A 190 27.72 7.71 57.05
N SER A 191 28.27 6.50 57.05
CA SER A 191 29.69 6.25 57.33
C SER A 191 30.63 6.63 56.18
N GLY A 192 30.08 6.93 55.00
CA GLY A 192 30.82 7.13 53.74
C GLY A 192 31.11 5.81 53.00
N SER A 193 30.53 4.68 53.42
CA SER A 193 30.64 3.42 52.68
C SER A 193 29.87 3.51 51.36
N GLN A 194 30.45 3.00 50.27
CA GLN A 194 29.84 3.03 48.93
C GLN A 194 29.49 1.63 48.46
N GLN A 195 28.30 1.49 47.91
CA GLN A 195 27.70 0.24 47.46
C GLN A 195 27.28 0.40 45.99
N PRO A 196 28.02 -0.20 45.04
CA PRO A 196 27.63 -0.17 43.63
C PRO A 196 26.57 -1.25 43.34
N PHE A 197 25.58 -0.90 42.55
CA PHE A 197 24.56 -1.78 42.03
C PHE A 197 24.45 -1.66 40.51
N ASN A 198 24.22 -2.81 39.88
CA ASN A 198 23.80 -2.88 38.49
C ASN A 198 22.28 -2.78 38.44
N PRO A 199 21.70 -1.75 37.79
CA PRO A 199 20.26 -1.54 37.74
C PRO A 199 19.48 -2.77 37.29
N ALA A 200 19.97 -3.48 36.27
CA ALA A 200 19.32 -4.66 35.68
C ALA A 200 19.22 -5.88 36.63
N GLU A 201 20.01 -5.89 37.71
CA GLU A 201 20.01 -6.93 38.75
C GLU A 201 19.14 -6.55 39.96
N LEU A 202 18.61 -5.33 39.99
CA LEU A 202 17.69 -4.88 41.02
C LEU A 202 16.25 -5.20 40.64
N GLU A 203 15.44 -5.48 41.67
CA GLU A 203 14.00 -5.62 41.51
C GLU A 203 13.42 -4.29 41.00
N SER A 204 12.68 -4.35 39.90
CA SER A 204 12.18 -3.18 39.20
C SER A 204 10.84 -3.47 38.52
N GLU A 205 10.07 -2.41 38.30
CA GLU A 205 8.80 -2.44 37.60
C GLU A 205 8.72 -1.26 36.63
N GLY A 206 8.16 -1.46 35.44
CA GLY A 206 7.96 -0.39 34.45
C GLY A 206 9.23 0.15 33.78
N LEU A 207 10.40 -0.45 34.07
CA LEU A 207 11.68 -0.13 33.46
C LEU A 207 12.07 -1.19 32.43
N TYR A 208 12.79 -0.79 31.39
CA TYR A 208 13.17 -1.66 30.28
C TYR A 208 14.62 -2.09 30.39
N TYR A 209 14.92 -3.33 30.04
CA TYR A 209 16.30 -3.75 29.83
C TYR A 209 16.85 -3.05 28.59
N CYS A 210 18.12 -2.67 28.61
CA CYS A 210 18.73 -1.87 27.55
C CYS A 210 20.23 -2.05 27.63
N CYS A 211 21.00 -2.09 26.54
CA CYS A 211 20.66 -1.55 25.21
C CYS A 211 21.09 -2.42 24.03
N GLU A 212 21.85 -3.47 24.32
CA GLU A 212 22.36 -4.39 23.32
C GLU A 212 22.18 -5.81 23.83
N HIS A 213 21.58 -6.66 23.00
CA HIS A 213 21.81 -8.09 23.10
C HIS A 213 23.30 -8.38 22.85
N GLN A 214 23.77 -9.48 23.39
CA GLN A 214 25.20 -9.76 23.48
C GLN A 214 25.66 -10.69 22.35
N TRP A 215 24.76 -11.49 21.79
CA TRP A 215 25.00 -12.36 20.64
C TRP A 215 23.71 -12.53 19.83
N ALA A 216 23.79 -13.11 18.63
CA ALA A 216 22.64 -13.24 17.74
C ALA A 216 22.28 -14.69 17.43
N LEU A 217 20.98 -15.00 17.45
CA LEU A 217 20.40 -16.24 16.95
C LEU A 217 19.42 -15.90 15.83
N SER A 218 19.68 -16.43 14.64
CA SER A 218 18.79 -16.24 13.49
C SER A 218 18.35 -17.57 12.91
N VAL A 219 17.05 -17.73 12.68
CA VAL A 219 16.47 -18.88 11.97
C VAL A 219 15.88 -18.38 10.66
N GLY A 220 16.60 -18.60 9.57
CA GLY A 220 16.21 -18.22 8.23
C GLY A 220 15.08 -19.09 7.67
N LEU A 221 14.54 -18.68 6.52
CA LEU A 221 13.49 -19.42 5.82
C LEU A 221 13.94 -20.85 5.52
N GLY A 222 13.14 -21.82 5.99
CA GLY A 222 13.39 -23.26 5.85
C GLY A 222 14.31 -23.85 6.94
N GLY A 223 14.82 -23.03 7.85
CA GLY A 223 15.57 -23.44 9.02
C GLY A 223 14.64 -23.80 10.17
N ILE A 224 15.09 -24.70 11.04
CA ILE A 224 14.34 -25.17 12.20
C ILE A 224 15.23 -25.08 13.44
N ALA A 225 14.74 -24.49 14.53
CA ALA A 225 15.42 -24.50 15.82
C ALA A 225 14.50 -25.02 16.92
N ASN A 226 14.92 -26.06 17.63
CA ASN A 226 14.18 -26.67 18.72
C ASN A 226 14.98 -26.55 20.02
N PHE A 227 14.31 -26.07 21.07
CA PHE A 227 14.84 -25.91 22.42
C PHE A 227 13.98 -26.77 23.36
N GLY A 228 14.61 -27.77 23.98
CA GLY A 228 13.95 -28.72 24.87
C GLY A 228 13.66 -28.18 26.28
N GLU A 229 13.21 -29.10 27.13
CA GLU A 229 12.85 -28.81 28.53
C GLU A 229 14.06 -28.33 29.34
N ASP A 230 13.83 -27.37 30.24
CA ASP A 230 14.84 -26.76 31.11
C ASP A 230 16.02 -26.11 30.35
N VAL A 231 15.85 -25.81 29.06
CA VAL A 231 16.85 -25.05 28.30
C VAL A 231 16.79 -23.57 28.68
N GLU A 232 17.94 -22.95 28.91
CA GLU A 232 18.05 -21.51 29.15
C GLU A 232 18.79 -20.84 28.00
N ILE A 233 18.17 -19.80 27.42
CA ILE A 233 18.81 -18.89 26.48
C ILE A 233 18.82 -17.49 27.10
N SER A 234 19.99 -16.84 27.12
CA SER A 234 20.12 -15.50 27.66
C SER A 234 20.87 -14.54 26.74
N ASP A 235 20.47 -13.27 26.81
CA ASP A 235 21.14 -12.14 26.15
C ASP A 235 21.25 -12.25 24.62
N ALA A 236 20.34 -13.00 23.98
CA ALA A 236 20.34 -13.27 22.55
C ALA A 236 19.42 -12.30 21.80
N ASP A 237 19.89 -11.74 20.69
CA ASP A 237 19.03 -11.13 19.67
C ASP A 237 18.45 -12.24 18.80
N ILE A 238 17.15 -12.51 18.94
CA ILE A 238 16.48 -13.66 18.31
C ILE A 238 15.61 -13.21 17.15
N THR A 239 15.91 -13.72 15.95
CA THR A 239 15.13 -13.47 14.73
C THR A 239 14.66 -14.78 14.08
N VAL A 240 13.37 -14.84 13.70
CA VAL A 240 12.72 -16.05 13.21
C VAL A 240 11.98 -15.79 11.90
N ALA A 241 12.47 -16.34 10.80
CA ALA A 241 11.81 -16.42 9.50
C ALA A 241 11.51 -17.87 9.06
N GLY A 242 12.17 -18.85 9.69
CA GLY A 242 11.83 -20.27 9.60
C GLY A 242 10.92 -20.70 10.74
N GLU A 243 11.26 -21.82 11.39
CA GLU A 243 10.51 -22.39 12.51
C GLU A 243 11.36 -22.42 13.77
N MET A 244 10.83 -21.90 14.87
CA MET A 244 11.48 -21.96 16.19
C MET A 244 10.50 -22.47 17.24
N HIS A 245 10.97 -23.40 18.08
CA HIS A 245 10.19 -24.03 19.12
C HIS A 245 10.90 -23.97 20.47
N PHE A 246 10.22 -23.45 21.49
CA PHE A 246 10.58 -23.56 22.90
C PHE A 246 9.54 -24.43 23.60
N ASP A 247 9.98 -25.50 24.28
CA ASP A 247 9.13 -26.34 25.12
C ASP A 247 9.76 -26.48 26.51
N GLY A 248 9.14 -25.86 27.51
CA GLY A 248 9.68 -25.88 28.88
C GLY A 248 10.97 -25.09 29.05
N SER A 249 11.24 -24.09 28.20
CA SER A 249 12.49 -23.32 28.21
C SER A 249 12.38 -21.98 28.96
N LEU A 250 13.51 -21.43 29.39
CA LEU A 250 13.66 -20.06 29.87
C LEU A 250 14.35 -19.21 28.81
N VAL A 251 13.66 -18.18 28.33
CA VAL A 251 14.18 -17.14 27.44
C VAL A 251 14.32 -15.86 28.24
N ASP A 252 15.54 -15.50 28.58
CA ASP A 252 15.82 -14.40 29.47
C ASP A 252 16.63 -13.31 28.78
N ARG A 253 16.29 -12.03 29.00
CA ARG A 253 17.04 -10.90 28.41
C ARG A 253 17.22 -11.01 26.89
N SER A 254 16.28 -11.67 26.21
CA SER A 254 16.34 -11.97 24.77
C SER A 254 15.11 -11.50 24.01
N GLY A 255 14.15 -10.88 24.70
CA GLY A 255 13.02 -10.20 24.09
C GLY A 255 13.41 -8.78 23.61
N PRO A 256 12.69 -8.21 22.62
CA PRO A 256 11.64 -8.85 21.84
C PRO A 256 12.20 -9.89 20.86
N ILE A 257 11.58 -11.06 20.78
CA ILE A 257 11.86 -12.01 19.69
C ILE A 257 11.18 -11.50 18.42
N VAL A 258 11.94 -11.32 17.34
CA VAL A 258 11.40 -10.78 16.08
C VAL A 258 11.03 -11.92 15.12
N VAL A 259 9.74 -12.06 14.80
CA VAL A 259 9.23 -13.11 13.89
C VAL A 259 8.80 -12.49 12.55
N ASN A 260 9.57 -12.75 11.49
CA ASN A 260 9.41 -12.20 10.16
C ASN A 260 8.88 -13.26 9.17
N ASP A 261 7.56 -13.33 9.04
CA ASP A 261 6.82 -14.31 8.24
C ASP A 261 7.19 -15.77 8.53
N GLY A 262 7.64 -16.04 9.77
CA GLY A 262 8.03 -17.35 10.28
C GLY A 262 7.01 -17.95 11.26
N ILE A 263 7.40 -19.04 11.91
CA ILE A 263 6.61 -19.73 12.93
C ILE A 263 7.41 -19.76 14.22
N LEU A 264 6.85 -19.17 15.28
CA LEU A 264 7.37 -19.25 16.64
C LEU A 264 6.36 -19.97 17.53
N THR A 265 6.80 -21.05 18.16
CA THR A 265 5.97 -21.83 19.09
C THR A 265 6.62 -21.82 20.47
N VAL A 266 5.91 -21.27 21.45
CA VAL A 266 6.39 -21.10 22.83
C VAL A 266 5.42 -21.78 23.79
N VAL A 267 5.81 -22.95 24.29
CA VAL A 267 4.96 -23.82 25.09
C VAL A 267 5.61 -24.08 26.43
N ASN A 268 4.83 -24.03 27.52
CA ASN A 268 5.27 -24.30 28.89
C ASN A 268 6.52 -23.50 29.32
N SER A 269 6.79 -22.37 28.66
CA SER A 269 8.08 -21.67 28.77
C SER A 269 7.95 -20.39 29.60
N THR A 270 9.08 -19.75 29.89
CA THR A 270 9.13 -18.43 30.50
C THR A 270 9.92 -17.48 29.63
N LEU A 271 9.32 -16.35 29.28
CA LEU A 271 10.02 -15.19 28.74
C LEU A 271 10.16 -14.17 29.87
N SER A 272 11.35 -13.63 30.07
CA SER A 272 11.60 -12.63 31.11
C SER A 272 12.56 -11.55 30.65
N ARG A 273 12.36 -10.36 31.24
CA ARG A 273 13.30 -9.24 31.14
C ARG A 273 13.50 -8.76 29.70
N SER A 274 12.40 -8.59 28.95
CA SER A 274 12.44 -8.02 27.60
C SER A 274 13.10 -6.63 27.57
N PHE A 275 13.77 -6.33 26.46
CA PHE A 275 14.42 -5.04 26.21
C PHE A 275 13.44 -3.98 25.68
N ASP A 276 12.21 -4.39 25.36
CA ASP A 276 11.15 -3.51 24.87
C ASP A 276 9.82 -3.76 25.59
N ASP A 277 8.76 -3.06 25.19
CA ASP A 277 7.39 -3.29 25.67
C ASP A 277 6.70 -4.50 25.03
N GLU A 278 7.42 -5.31 24.27
CA GLU A 278 6.97 -6.64 23.83
C GLU A 278 7.96 -7.75 24.17
N ASP A 279 7.44 -8.93 24.52
CA ASP A 279 8.21 -10.17 24.57
C ASP A 279 8.48 -10.71 23.15
N ILE A 280 7.53 -10.52 22.22
CA ILE A 280 7.59 -10.97 20.83
C ILE A 280 7.00 -9.90 19.91
N GLN A 281 7.70 -9.59 18.82
CA GLN A 281 7.22 -8.73 17.76
C GLN A 281 7.15 -9.50 16.45
N ALA A 282 5.97 -9.59 15.84
CA ALA A 282 5.75 -10.41 14.66
C ALA A 282 5.22 -9.61 13.47
N THR A 283 5.54 -10.00 12.24
CA THR A 283 4.84 -9.50 11.05
C THR A 283 3.47 -10.15 10.92
N ILE A 284 2.60 -9.57 10.08
CA ILE A 284 1.26 -10.09 9.89
C ILE A 284 1.21 -11.51 9.28
N GLY A 285 2.24 -11.89 8.50
CA GLY A 285 2.37 -13.23 7.91
C GLY A 285 2.87 -14.30 8.89
N SER A 286 3.38 -13.91 10.06
CA SER A 286 3.93 -14.83 11.04
C SER A 286 2.86 -15.60 11.80
N THR A 287 3.23 -16.80 12.26
CA THR A 287 2.47 -17.59 13.23
C THR A 287 3.17 -17.54 14.58
N VAL A 288 2.42 -17.17 15.62
CA VAL A 288 2.89 -17.18 17.02
C VAL A 288 1.94 -18.07 17.79
N GLU A 289 2.45 -19.18 18.31
CA GLU A 289 1.74 -20.09 19.20
C GLU A 289 2.25 -19.87 20.63
N TRP A 290 1.38 -19.43 21.53
CA TRP A 290 1.68 -19.15 22.93
C TRP A 290 0.79 -20.01 23.81
N GLU A 291 1.35 -21.03 24.47
CA GLU A 291 0.57 -21.95 25.30
C GLU A 291 1.22 -22.19 26.66
N ASN A 292 0.47 -21.99 27.75
CA ASN A 292 0.94 -22.21 29.12
C ASN A 292 2.27 -21.51 29.45
N THR A 293 2.56 -20.42 28.77
CA THR A 293 3.82 -19.66 28.88
C THR A 293 3.61 -18.39 29.71
N GLN A 294 4.59 -18.10 30.55
CA GLN A 294 4.68 -16.85 31.30
C GLN A 294 5.55 -15.84 30.53
N GLY A 295 5.05 -14.63 30.32
CA GLY A 295 5.82 -13.52 29.75
C GLY A 295 6.44 -12.63 30.82
N THR A 296 7.18 -11.60 30.40
CA THR A 296 7.85 -10.65 31.29
C THR A 296 6.85 -9.98 32.25
N GLY A 297 5.63 -9.70 31.77
CA GLY A 297 4.54 -9.18 32.58
C GLY A 297 4.54 -7.65 32.72
N GLY A 298 3.66 -7.13 33.58
CA GLY A 298 3.48 -5.68 33.74
C GLY A 298 2.92 -5.04 32.47
N PHE A 299 3.67 -4.14 31.87
CA PHE A 299 3.33 -3.46 30.62
C PHE A 299 3.91 -4.11 29.37
N VAL A 300 4.70 -5.19 29.53
CA VAL A 300 5.27 -5.92 28.40
C VAL A 300 4.20 -6.83 27.81
N ASP A 301 3.78 -6.54 26.58
CA ASP A 301 2.86 -7.36 25.83
C ASP A 301 3.50 -8.72 25.49
N ARG A 302 2.72 -9.79 25.53
CA ARG A 302 3.23 -11.14 25.20
C ARG A 302 3.67 -11.20 23.74
N TRP A 303 2.84 -10.62 22.85
CA TRP A 303 3.19 -10.47 21.45
C TRP A 303 2.36 -9.39 20.77
N THR A 304 2.95 -8.76 19.74
CA THR A 304 2.26 -7.87 18.80
C THR A 304 2.41 -8.38 17.36
N LYS A 305 1.44 -8.04 16.50
CA LYS A 305 1.61 -8.16 15.05
C LYS A 305 1.61 -6.80 14.38
N LEU A 306 2.68 -6.53 13.65
CA LEU A 306 2.88 -5.33 12.87
C LEU A 306 2.42 -5.53 11.43
N MET A 307 1.68 -4.54 10.95
CA MET A 307 1.32 -4.43 9.55
C MET A 307 2.29 -3.52 8.80
N GLY A 308 2.78 -4.01 7.67
CA GLY A 308 3.55 -3.21 6.72
C GLY A 308 2.67 -2.23 5.92
N ALA A 309 3.16 -1.85 4.75
CA ALA A 309 2.37 -1.03 3.83
C ALA A 309 1.17 -1.82 3.27
N GLN A 310 0.05 -1.14 3.15
CA GLN A 310 -1.19 -1.66 2.58
C GLN A 310 -1.54 -0.86 1.34
N THR A 311 -1.85 -1.54 0.24
CA THR A 311 -2.24 -0.91 -1.02
C THR A 311 -3.76 -0.84 -1.12
N ILE A 312 -4.29 0.38 -1.20
CA ILE A 312 -5.70 0.66 -1.37
C ILE A 312 -5.97 0.94 -2.85
N GLN A 313 -6.80 0.11 -3.48
CA GLN A 313 -7.20 0.26 -4.88
C GLN A 313 -8.62 0.81 -4.95
N THR A 314 -8.82 1.81 -5.81
CA THR A 314 -10.08 2.53 -5.99
C THR A 314 -10.55 2.41 -7.44
N PRO A 315 -11.87 2.53 -7.69
CA PRO A 315 -12.44 2.46 -9.05
C PRO A 315 -12.30 3.77 -9.84
N VAL A 316 -11.77 4.81 -9.22
CA VAL A 316 -11.55 6.15 -9.79
C VAL A 316 -10.20 6.72 -9.30
N ALA A 317 -9.51 7.45 -10.17
CA ALA A 317 -8.32 8.22 -9.86
C ALA A 317 -8.66 9.52 -9.11
N GLY A 318 -7.69 10.04 -8.34
CA GLY A 318 -7.83 11.30 -7.62
C GLY A 318 -8.91 11.31 -6.53
N ILE A 319 -9.38 10.14 -6.08
CA ILE A 319 -10.38 10.06 -5.00
C ILE A 319 -9.74 10.45 -3.66
N GLY A 320 -10.48 11.22 -2.84
CA GLY A 320 -10.05 11.55 -1.49
C GLY A 320 -10.26 10.36 -0.56
N LEU A 321 -9.24 10.03 0.23
CA LEU A 321 -9.23 8.90 1.14
C LEU A 321 -8.87 9.37 2.55
N LEU A 322 -9.58 8.88 3.56
CA LEU A 322 -9.29 9.06 4.97
C LEU A 322 -9.35 7.70 5.66
N ALA A 323 -8.19 7.16 6.01
CA ALA A 323 -8.09 6.00 6.88
C ALA A 323 -8.13 6.45 8.34
N VAL A 324 -8.93 5.80 9.17
CA VAL A 324 -9.12 6.11 10.59
C VAL A 324 -8.98 4.87 11.46
N ASN A 325 -8.81 5.07 12.76
CA ASN A 325 -8.60 4.02 13.76
C ASN A 325 -7.41 3.08 13.44
N LEU A 326 -6.35 3.63 12.84
CA LEU A 326 -5.15 2.87 12.47
C LEU A 326 -4.25 2.61 13.68
N GLY A 327 -3.89 1.36 13.87
CA GLY A 327 -3.00 0.88 14.92
C GLY A 327 -3.61 1.00 16.32
N TRP A 328 -2.84 0.54 17.31
CA TRP A 328 -3.20 0.63 18.73
C TRP A 328 -3.56 2.07 19.17
N HIS A 329 -2.87 3.07 18.62
CA HIS A 329 -3.10 4.48 18.94
C HIS A 329 -4.31 5.10 18.22
N GLY A 330 -4.99 4.39 17.33
CA GLY A 330 -6.16 4.90 16.61
C GLY A 330 -5.86 6.11 15.71
N ILE A 331 -4.71 6.11 15.05
CA ILE A 331 -4.22 7.20 14.21
C ILE A 331 -5.11 7.34 12.96
N SER A 332 -5.21 8.56 12.43
CA SER A 332 -5.85 8.82 11.14
C SER A 332 -4.83 9.26 10.10
N LYS A 333 -5.01 8.86 8.85
CA LYS A 333 -4.16 9.24 7.73
C LYS A 333 -5.00 9.50 6.48
N SER A 334 -4.84 10.69 5.92
CA SER A 334 -5.48 11.09 4.66
C SER A 334 -4.57 10.87 3.46
N GLY A 335 -5.17 10.78 2.28
CA GLY A 335 -4.48 10.66 1.02
C GLY A 335 -5.40 10.84 -0.18
N THR A 336 -4.81 10.68 -1.36
CA THR A 336 -5.53 10.65 -2.64
C THR A 336 -4.99 9.51 -3.48
N SER A 337 -5.85 8.83 -4.23
CA SER A 337 -5.37 7.82 -5.17
C SER A 337 -4.62 8.47 -6.34
N ASP A 338 -3.67 7.74 -6.92
CA ASP A 338 -2.98 8.14 -8.15
C ASP A 338 -3.86 7.96 -9.41
N ASP A 339 -3.27 8.19 -10.58
CA ASP A 339 -3.91 8.05 -11.91
C ASP A 339 -4.38 6.61 -12.20
N GLY A 340 -3.80 5.61 -11.52
CA GLY A 340 -4.21 4.20 -11.58
C GLY A 340 -5.21 3.79 -10.50
N GLY A 341 -5.64 4.73 -9.64
CA GLY A 341 -6.56 4.44 -8.54
C GLY A 341 -5.86 3.79 -7.34
N LEU A 342 -4.54 3.95 -7.18
CA LEU A 342 -3.79 3.35 -6.08
C LEU A 342 -3.43 4.37 -5.00
N TRP A 343 -3.50 3.96 -3.74
CA TRP A 343 -2.97 4.69 -2.60
C TRP A 343 -2.23 3.75 -1.65
N VAL A 344 -0.97 4.08 -1.32
CA VAL A 344 -0.17 3.29 -0.37
C VAL A 344 -0.34 3.85 1.04
N LEU A 345 -1.04 3.09 1.87
CA LEU A 345 -1.23 3.36 3.29
C LEU A 345 -0.09 2.71 4.08
N GLN A 346 0.80 3.54 4.63
CA GLN A 346 1.90 3.09 5.47
C GLN A 346 1.96 3.93 6.75
N ILE A 347 1.99 3.26 7.89
CA ILE A 347 2.22 3.85 9.21
C ILE A 347 3.40 3.07 9.82
N PRO A 348 4.46 3.75 10.31
CA PRO A 348 5.52 3.07 11.05
C PRO A 348 4.92 2.31 12.24
N GLU A 349 5.35 1.07 12.46
CA GLU A 349 4.98 0.25 13.63
C GLU A 349 3.46 0.16 13.87
N ARG A 350 2.67 -0.04 12.80
CA ARG A 350 1.21 -0.22 12.91
C ARG A 350 0.90 -1.58 13.54
N ILE A 351 0.73 -1.61 14.86
CA ILE A 351 0.23 -2.78 15.59
C ILE A 351 -1.24 -3.00 15.24
N VAL A 352 -1.56 -4.13 14.59
CA VAL A 352 -2.94 -4.46 14.17
C VAL A 352 -3.60 -5.53 15.03
N THR A 353 -2.81 -6.27 15.80
CA THR A 353 -3.30 -7.16 16.84
C THR A 353 -2.22 -7.35 17.90
N LEU A 354 -2.63 -7.58 19.14
CA LEU A 354 -1.72 -7.87 20.25
C LEU A 354 -2.39 -8.78 21.28
N GLU A 355 -1.57 -9.48 22.05
CA GLU A 355 -1.96 -10.09 23.32
C GLU A 355 -1.17 -9.41 24.43
N ASN A 356 -1.86 -8.73 25.33
CA ASN A 356 -1.18 -8.02 26.40
C ASN A 356 -0.62 -8.97 27.47
N SER A 357 0.12 -8.42 28.44
CA SER A 357 0.70 -9.17 29.56
C SER A 357 -0.29 -10.09 30.31
N SER A 358 -1.56 -9.67 30.39
CA SER A 358 -2.64 -10.41 31.07
C SER A 358 -3.30 -11.50 30.22
N GLY A 359 -2.93 -11.63 28.95
CA GLY A 359 -3.54 -12.55 28.00
C GLY A 359 -4.82 -12.04 27.32
N THR A 360 -5.05 -10.72 27.37
CA THR A 360 -6.20 -10.11 26.68
C THR A 360 -5.82 -9.78 25.24
N LEU A 361 -6.60 -10.31 24.30
CA LEU A 361 -6.45 -10.00 22.88
C LEU A 361 -7.08 -8.66 22.54
N TRP A 362 -6.38 -7.88 21.72
CA TRP A 362 -6.91 -6.72 21.02
C TRP A 362 -6.65 -6.83 19.52
N SER A 363 -7.57 -6.33 18.72
CA SER A 363 -7.43 -6.23 17.28
C SER A 363 -7.92 -4.87 16.80
N GLU A 364 -7.27 -4.38 15.76
CA GLU A 364 -7.58 -3.12 15.11
C GLU A 364 -8.99 -3.14 14.48
N ASP A 365 -9.69 -2.00 14.54
CA ASP A 365 -10.98 -1.74 13.89
C ASP A 365 -10.86 -0.52 12.96
N ALA A 366 -9.92 -0.61 12.03
CA ALA A 366 -9.62 0.44 11.06
C ALA A 366 -10.55 0.42 9.86
N HIS A 367 -10.78 1.58 9.25
CA HIS A 367 -11.55 1.68 8.02
C HIS A 367 -11.10 2.87 7.17
N VAL A 368 -11.42 2.81 5.88
CA VAL A 368 -11.15 3.86 4.90
C VAL A 368 -12.47 4.48 4.46
N GLU A 369 -12.60 5.77 4.70
CA GLU A 369 -13.61 6.62 4.09
C GLU A 369 -13.09 7.11 2.74
N ALA A 370 -13.87 6.89 1.68
CA ALA A 370 -13.55 7.36 0.35
C ALA A 370 -14.60 8.36 -0.12
N VAL A 371 -14.17 9.44 -0.75
CA VAL A 371 -15.05 10.50 -1.26
C VAL A 371 -14.61 10.92 -2.66
N TYR A 372 -15.54 10.79 -3.62
CA TYR A 372 -15.38 11.22 -5.00
C TYR A 372 -16.46 12.25 -5.35
N ASN A 373 -16.04 13.46 -5.71
CA ASN A 373 -16.95 14.51 -6.17
C ASN A 373 -16.73 14.71 -7.66
N SER A 374 -17.81 14.66 -8.44
CA SER A 374 -17.75 14.72 -9.90
C SER A 374 -18.97 15.46 -10.48
N ALA A 375 -18.97 15.69 -11.78
CA ALA A 375 -20.15 16.20 -12.48
C ALA A 375 -21.38 15.29 -12.29
N TRP A 376 -21.17 13.97 -12.14
CA TRP A 376 -22.25 13.01 -11.93
C TRP A 376 -22.81 12.99 -10.51
N GLY A 377 -22.18 13.72 -9.58
CA GLY A 377 -22.58 13.79 -8.19
C GLY A 377 -21.44 13.47 -7.22
N ASN A 378 -21.81 13.30 -5.96
CA ASN A 378 -20.91 13.00 -4.86
C ASN A 378 -21.14 11.56 -4.40
N PHE A 379 -20.06 10.78 -4.43
CA PHE A 379 -20.07 9.36 -4.10
C PHE A 379 -19.14 9.14 -2.91
N SER A 380 -19.59 8.34 -1.95
CA SER A 380 -18.76 7.95 -0.82
C SER A 380 -18.96 6.50 -0.43
N SER A 381 -17.95 5.95 0.25
CA SER A 381 -17.97 4.62 0.83
C SER A 381 -17.18 4.60 2.13
N ASN A 382 -17.53 3.67 3.01
CA ASN A 382 -16.73 3.33 4.18
C ASN A 382 -16.39 1.84 4.07
N THR A 383 -15.11 1.50 4.01
CA THR A 383 -14.60 0.13 3.85
C THR A 383 -13.73 -0.23 5.03
N SER A 384 -14.13 -1.24 5.81
CA SER A 384 -13.27 -1.78 6.89
C SER A 384 -11.96 -2.31 6.31
N LEU A 385 -10.86 -1.99 6.99
CA LEU A 385 -9.56 -2.54 6.68
C LEU A 385 -9.42 -3.88 7.40
N ASN A 386 -8.97 -4.88 6.66
CA ASN A 386 -8.50 -6.13 7.21
C ASN A 386 -6.97 -6.16 7.13
N THR A 387 -6.38 -7.33 7.37
CA THR A 387 -4.94 -7.55 7.35
C THR A 387 -4.39 -7.88 5.96
N ASP A 388 -5.20 -7.80 4.91
CA ASP A 388 -4.76 -8.07 3.54
C ASP A 388 -3.85 -6.95 3.05
N SER A 389 -2.78 -7.30 2.34
CA SER A 389 -1.86 -6.30 1.76
C SER A 389 -2.50 -5.44 0.68
N ASN A 390 -3.59 -5.90 0.06
CA ASN A 390 -4.32 -5.21 -0.99
C ASN A 390 -5.80 -5.13 -0.63
N VAL A 391 -6.35 -3.92 -0.57
CA VAL A 391 -7.76 -3.67 -0.24
C VAL A 391 -8.43 -2.96 -1.39
N MET A 392 -9.56 -3.50 -1.84
CA MET A 392 -10.38 -2.91 -2.90
C MET A 392 -11.49 -2.06 -2.27
N ILE A 393 -11.47 -0.76 -2.54
CA ILE A 393 -12.57 0.15 -2.18
C ILE A 393 -13.71 -0.05 -3.17
N THR A 394 -14.89 -0.37 -2.65
CA THR A 394 -16.11 -0.44 -3.46
C THR A 394 -16.87 0.88 -3.34
N LEU A 395 -16.99 1.58 -4.45
CA LEU A 395 -17.79 2.80 -4.55
C LEU A 395 -19.00 2.54 -5.43
N ASN A 396 -20.20 2.84 -4.92
CA ASN A 396 -21.40 2.77 -5.74
C ASN A 396 -21.37 3.92 -6.76
N LEU A 397 -21.15 3.57 -8.02
CA LEU A 397 -21.03 4.49 -9.14
C LEU A 397 -22.16 4.23 -10.16
N PRO A 398 -22.63 5.25 -10.91
CA PRO A 398 -23.57 5.04 -12.00
C PRO A 398 -22.99 4.14 -13.09
N ILE A 399 -23.84 3.34 -13.74
CA ILE A 399 -23.47 2.49 -14.86
C ILE A 399 -24.33 2.92 -16.04
N LEU A 400 -23.77 3.76 -16.91
CA LEU A 400 -24.51 4.46 -17.95
C LEU A 400 -24.27 3.86 -19.33
N SER A 401 -25.32 3.82 -20.16
CA SER A 401 -25.26 3.38 -21.56
C SER A 401 -26.16 4.24 -22.45
N VAL A 402 -25.69 4.57 -23.66
CA VAL A 402 -26.51 5.26 -24.66
C VAL A 402 -27.33 4.20 -25.41
N ASP A 403 -28.63 4.15 -25.16
CA ASP A 403 -29.52 3.12 -25.70
C ASP A 403 -29.85 3.38 -27.18
N SER A 404 -30.10 4.64 -27.55
CA SER A 404 -30.46 5.02 -28.92
C SER A 404 -30.23 6.50 -29.22
N VAL A 405 -30.06 6.84 -30.50
CA VAL A 405 -30.08 8.21 -31.01
C VAL A 405 -30.93 8.25 -32.29
N VAL A 406 -32.05 8.97 -32.26
CA VAL A 406 -33.06 8.97 -33.32
C VAL A 406 -33.26 10.38 -33.86
N VAL A 407 -33.46 10.48 -35.19
CA VAL A 407 -33.74 11.74 -35.91
C VAL A 407 -35.21 11.79 -36.34
N ASP A 408 -35.81 12.97 -36.37
CA ASP A 408 -37.22 13.14 -36.78
C ASP A 408 -37.42 13.12 -38.30
N LYS A 409 -36.34 13.34 -39.07
CA LYS A 409 -36.32 13.44 -40.54
C LYS A 409 -35.02 12.89 -41.10
N SER A 410 -35.09 12.29 -42.28
CA SER A 410 -33.94 11.75 -43.02
C SER A 410 -33.37 12.70 -44.08
N GLU A 411 -34.06 13.80 -44.41
CA GLU A 411 -33.65 14.76 -45.44
C GLU A 411 -33.99 16.20 -45.05
N LEU A 412 -33.02 17.12 -45.13
CA LEU A 412 -33.20 18.56 -44.89
C LEU A 412 -32.27 19.41 -45.73
N SER A 413 -32.64 20.67 -46.00
CA SER A 413 -31.71 21.65 -46.57
C SER A 413 -30.60 22.01 -45.57
N VAL A 414 -29.39 22.28 -46.07
CA VAL A 414 -28.26 22.75 -45.25
C VAL A 414 -28.65 23.91 -44.33
N ASN A 415 -28.08 23.92 -43.13
CA ASN A 415 -28.34 24.83 -42.00
C ASN A 415 -29.74 24.76 -41.36
N SER A 416 -30.65 23.90 -41.85
CA SER A 416 -31.91 23.63 -41.17
C SER A 416 -31.67 22.89 -39.86
N PRO A 417 -32.36 23.23 -38.75
CA PRO A 417 -32.32 22.42 -37.54
C PRO A 417 -33.01 21.08 -37.78
N LEU A 418 -32.27 19.99 -37.55
CA LEU A 418 -32.81 18.65 -37.39
C LEU A 418 -32.96 18.34 -35.91
N GLU A 419 -34.11 17.80 -35.50
CA GLU A 419 -34.33 17.38 -34.12
C GLU A 419 -33.78 15.97 -33.91
N VAL A 420 -33.00 15.79 -32.84
CA VAL A 420 -32.39 14.53 -32.46
C VAL A 420 -32.80 14.21 -31.03
N THR A 421 -33.25 12.99 -30.79
CA THR A 421 -33.55 12.48 -29.44
C THR A 421 -32.60 11.34 -29.10
N ALA A 422 -31.84 11.49 -28.02
CA ALA A 422 -30.99 10.45 -27.48
C ALA A 422 -31.59 9.89 -26.19
N THR A 423 -31.57 8.56 -26.03
CA THR A 423 -32.02 7.85 -24.83
C THR A 423 -30.83 7.22 -24.14
N VAL A 424 -30.73 7.39 -22.83
CA VAL A 424 -29.64 6.89 -22.00
C VAL A 424 -30.21 6.14 -20.80
N SER A 425 -29.69 4.96 -20.51
CA SER A 425 -30.06 4.16 -19.34
C SER A 425 -28.97 4.18 -18.27
N ASN A 426 -29.38 3.99 -17.02
CA ASN A 426 -28.51 3.79 -15.87
C ASN A 426 -28.85 2.45 -15.20
N SER A 427 -28.04 1.42 -15.41
CA SER A 427 -28.21 0.11 -14.76
C SER A 427 -27.62 0.06 -13.34
N GLY A 428 -26.94 1.12 -12.92
CA GLY A 428 -26.34 1.26 -11.59
C GLY A 428 -27.36 1.50 -10.48
N VAL A 429 -26.88 1.38 -9.24
CA VAL A 429 -27.69 1.53 -8.00
C VAL A 429 -27.72 2.97 -7.46
N VAL A 430 -27.02 3.90 -8.11
CA VAL A 430 -27.00 5.33 -7.80
C VAL A 430 -27.29 6.14 -9.06
N GLY A 431 -27.93 7.30 -8.89
CA GLY A 431 -28.23 8.21 -10.00
C GLY A 431 -27.00 8.99 -10.47
N ALA A 432 -27.08 9.54 -11.68
CA ALA A 432 -26.08 10.43 -12.26
C ALA A 432 -26.70 11.79 -12.58
N LEU A 433 -26.01 12.87 -12.20
CA LEU A 433 -26.35 14.25 -12.53
C LEU A 433 -25.54 14.74 -13.74
N ASP A 434 -26.04 15.76 -14.44
CA ASP A 434 -25.31 16.46 -15.51
C ASP A 434 -24.60 15.55 -16.54
N VAL A 435 -25.20 14.39 -16.86
CA VAL A 435 -24.66 13.42 -17.82
C VAL A 435 -24.63 14.05 -19.19
N SER A 436 -23.43 14.39 -19.66
CA SER A 436 -23.23 15.10 -20.92
C SER A 436 -22.95 14.12 -22.05
N LEU A 437 -23.59 14.31 -23.20
CA LEU A 437 -23.31 13.54 -24.41
C LEU A 437 -22.39 14.31 -25.35
N ASP A 438 -21.37 13.64 -25.87
CA ASP A 438 -20.56 14.14 -26.97
C ASP A 438 -20.95 13.41 -28.27
N CYS A 439 -21.45 14.15 -29.27
CA CYS A 439 -21.82 13.58 -30.56
C CYS A 439 -20.93 14.10 -31.68
N THR A 440 -20.27 13.17 -32.35
CA THR A 440 -19.35 13.44 -33.46
C THR A 440 -19.91 12.90 -34.77
N LEU A 441 -19.42 13.42 -35.89
CA LEU A 441 -19.66 12.86 -37.22
C LEU A 441 -18.82 11.58 -37.42
N GLU A 442 -19.17 10.74 -38.39
CA GLU A 442 -18.44 9.48 -38.70
C GLU A 442 -16.93 9.65 -38.89
N ASN A 443 -16.50 10.81 -39.39
CA ASN A 443 -15.09 11.14 -39.58
C ASN A 443 -14.37 11.61 -38.30
N GLY A 444 -15.05 11.58 -37.15
CA GLY A 444 -14.55 12.00 -35.85
C GLY A 444 -14.54 13.52 -35.62
N SER A 445 -15.12 14.33 -36.52
CA SER A 445 -15.20 15.78 -36.32
C SER A 445 -16.46 16.21 -35.57
N ASP A 446 -16.37 17.33 -34.87
CA ASP A 446 -17.46 17.85 -34.03
C ASP A 446 -18.72 18.15 -34.86
N ALA A 447 -19.86 17.66 -34.38
CA ALA A 447 -21.15 18.04 -34.94
C ALA A 447 -21.60 19.41 -34.39
N ARG A 448 -22.29 20.21 -35.22
CA ARG A 448 -22.89 21.48 -34.76
C ARG A 448 -24.21 21.20 -34.05
N LEU A 449 -24.15 21.06 -32.73
CA LEU A 449 -25.30 20.79 -31.86
C LEU A 449 -25.77 22.06 -31.14
N SER A 450 -27.05 22.11 -30.78
CA SER A 450 -27.61 23.12 -29.88
C SER A 450 -28.65 22.49 -28.94
N PRO A 451 -28.41 22.48 -27.62
CA PRO A 451 -27.18 22.90 -26.94
C PRO A 451 -25.95 22.05 -27.34
N ALA A 452 -24.75 22.61 -27.18
CA ALA A 452 -23.52 21.81 -27.26
C ALA A 452 -23.42 20.99 -25.97
N TYR A 453 -23.19 19.68 -26.10
CA TYR A 453 -23.24 18.70 -24.99
C TYR A 453 -24.61 18.64 -24.30
N PRO A 454 -25.64 18.03 -24.91
CA PRO A 454 -26.93 17.85 -24.25
C PRO A 454 -26.76 17.03 -22.96
N GLN A 455 -27.49 17.44 -21.92
CA GLN A 455 -27.33 16.92 -20.56
C GLN A 455 -28.59 16.18 -20.08
N LEU A 456 -28.39 15.14 -19.28
CA LEU A 456 -29.45 14.37 -18.62
C LEU A 456 -29.17 14.21 -17.12
N GLU A 457 -30.24 14.09 -16.35
CA GLU A 457 -30.20 13.54 -14.99
C GLU A 457 -30.89 12.18 -15.03
N ILE A 458 -30.22 11.11 -14.60
CA ILE A 458 -30.71 9.74 -14.77
C ILE A 458 -30.73 9.06 -13.41
N ALA A 459 -31.93 8.72 -12.93
CA ALA A 459 -32.10 7.99 -11.69
C ALA A 459 -31.49 6.57 -11.76
N ALA A 460 -31.21 5.96 -10.60
CA ALA A 460 -30.76 4.57 -10.52
C ALA A 460 -31.78 3.61 -11.14
N GLY A 461 -31.33 2.67 -11.98
CA GLY A 461 -32.20 1.76 -12.74
C GLY A 461 -33.10 2.44 -13.78
N GLY A 462 -32.92 3.73 -14.02
CA GLY A 462 -33.77 4.54 -14.89
C GLY A 462 -33.31 4.61 -16.34
N SER A 463 -34.17 5.17 -17.20
CA SER A 463 -33.86 5.53 -18.58
C SER A 463 -34.51 6.88 -18.88
N GLU A 464 -33.74 7.80 -19.45
CA GLU A 464 -34.16 9.18 -19.71
C GLU A 464 -33.76 9.58 -21.13
N SER A 465 -34.47 10.58 -21.69
CA SER A 465 -34.21 11.06 -23.04
C SER A 465 -33.99 12.56 -23.09
N VAL A 466 -33.09 13.00 -23.96
CA VAL A 466 -32.81 14.41 -24.23
C VAL A 466 -32.98 14.72 -25.70
N THR A 467 -33.61 15.86 -25.98
CA THR A 467 -33.81 16.36 -27.33
C THR A 467 -32.88 17.56 -27.58
N PHE A 468 -32.19 17.55 -28.71
CA PHE A 468 -31.29 18.62 -29.15
C PHE A 468 -31.37 18.82 -30.67
N THR A 469 -30.80 19.92 -31.17
CA THR A 469 -30.80 20.20 -32.62
C THR A 469 -29.43 20.02 -33.25
N TRP A 470 -29.38 19.35 -34.41
CA TRP A 470 -28.18 19.19 -35.23
C TRP A 470 -28.32 19.98 -36.54
N ARG A 471 -27.24 20.65 -36.99
CA ARG A 471 -27.18 21.36 -38.27
C ARG A 471 -25.93 20.96 -39.06
N SER A 472 -26.07 20.70 -40.36
CA SER A 472 -24.92 20.65 -41.27
C SER A 472 -24.85 21.92 -42.13
N SER A 473 -23.65 22.49 -42.29
CA SER A 473 -23.40 23.57 -43.25
C SER A 473 -22.94 23.06 -44.62
N VAL A 474 -22.81 21.73 -44.78
CA VAL A 474 -22.28 21.08 -45.97
C VAL A 474 -23.26 20.01 -46.43
N GLU A 475 -23.45 19.92 -47.74
CA GLU A 475 -24.28 18.92 -48.39
C GLU A 475 -23.73 17.50 -48.24
N GLY A 476 -24.61 16.52 -48.40
CA GLY A 476 -24.27 15.10 -48.41
C GLY A 476 -24.84 14.31 -47.24
N GLU A 477 -24.56 13.01 -47.26
CA GLU A 477 -24.99 12.04 -46.26
C GLU A 477 -24.10 12.11 -45.01
N LYS A 478 -24.73 12.18 -43.84
CA LYS A 478 -24.04 12.24 -42.54
C LYS A 478 -24.81 11.46 -41.49
N SER A 479 -24.12 10.89 -40.51
CA SER A 479 -24.70 10.36 -39.28
C SER A 479 -23.98 10.96 -38.06
N LEU A 480 -24.62 10.90 -36.90
CA LEU A 480 -24.02 11.22 -35.60
C LEU A 480 -23.69 9.93 -34.86
N ASN A 481 -22.59 9.94 -34.11
CA ASN A 481 -22.28 8.94 -33.11
C ASN A 481 -22.16 9.65 -31.75
N CYS A 482 -23.04 9.32 -30.79
CA CYS A 482 -23.08 9.95 -29.48
C CYS A 482 -22.53 9.04 -28.38
N ILE A 483 -21.60 9.55 -27.58
CA ILE A 483 -21.01 8.87 -26.42
C ILE A 483 -21.26 9.67 -25.14
N ILE A 484 -21.19 9.00 -23.99
CA ILE A 484 -21.23 9.64 -22.68
C ILE A 484 -19.85 10.21 -22.34
N VAL A 485 -19.80 11.47 -21.89
CA VAL A 485 -18.57 12.07 -21.37
C VAL A 485 -18.38 11.66 -19.91
N ALA A 486 -17.36 10.83 -19.67
CA ALA A 486 -16.99 10.40 -18.32
C ALA A 486 -16.41 11.58 -17.50
N PRO A 487 -16.62 11.63 -16.18
CA PRO A 487 -15.98 12.62 -15.35
C PRO A 487 -14.45 12.39 -15.27
N VAL A 488 -13.73 13.41 -14.84
CA VAL A 488 -12.26 13.33 -14.69
C VAL A 488 -11.88 12.23 -13.70
N GLY A 489 -10.86 11.44 -14.03
CA GLY A 489 -10.34 10.37 -13.19
C GLY A 489 -11.16 9.09 -13.22
N TRP A 490 -12.16 8.96 -14.09
CA TRP A 490 -12.94 7.73 -14.20
C TRP A 490 -12.08 6.56 -14.74
N ILE A 491 -11.89 5.51 -13.95
CA ILE A 491 -11.15 4.29 -14.34
C ILE A 491 -12.10 3.13 -14.62
N GLY A 492 -13.20 3.04 -13.88
CA GLY A 492 -14.19 1.98 -14.04
C GLY A 492 -14.81 1.93 -15.45
N PRO A 493 -15.50 0.83 -15.79
CA PRO A 493 -16.27 0.78 -17.03
C PRO A 493 -17.36 1.86 -16.96
N VAL A 494 -17.20 2.94 -17.72
CA VAL A 494 -18.36 3.51 -18.40
C VAL A 494 -18.77 2.38 -19.34
N GLU A 495 -19.98 1.83 -19.32
CA GLU A 495 -20.34 0.89 -20.38
C GLU A 495 -20.47 1.66 -21.71
N ALA A 496 -19.30 1.90 -22.29
CA ALA A 496 -18.98 2.65 -23.48
C ALA A 496 -18.38 1.69 -24.53
N SER A 497 -18.98 0.50 -24.67
CA SER A 497 -18.81 -0.27 -25.90
C SER A 497 -19.93 0.11 -26.87
N GLY A 498 -19.82 1.28 -27.50
CA GLY A 498 -20.68 1.67 -28.61
C GLY A 498 -21.74 2.68 -28.21
N GLY A 499 -21.35 3.96 -28.20
CA GLY A 499 -22.31 5.04 -28.37
C GLY A 499 -23.31 4.72 -29.48
N ALA A 500 -24.54 5.21 -29.35
CA ALA A 500 -25.54 4.96 -30.37
C ALA A 500 -25.36 5.97 -31.52
N SER A 501 -25.53 5.48 -32.74
CA SER A 501 -25.49 6.31 -33.94
C SER A 501 -26.89 6.58 -34.48
N THR A 502 -27.08 7.72 -35.12
CA THR A 502 -28.29 8.01 -35.87
C THR A 502 -28.33 7.18 -37.15
N GLU A 503 -29.51 7.09 -37.75
CA GLU A 503 -29.62 6.80 -39.19
C GLU A 503 -28.92 7.89 -40.02
N VAL A 504 -28.63 7.59 -41.29
CA VAL A 504 -28.02 8.54 -42.22
C VAL A 504 -29.03 9.62 -42.61
N VAL A 505 -28.60 10.88 -42.50
CA VAL A 505 -29.36 12.07 -42.89
C VAL A 505 -28.72 12.68 -44.13
N THR A 506 -29.54 12.96 -45.14
CA THR A 506 -29.11 13.64 -46.38
C THR A 506 -29.32 15.15 -46.26
N TRP A 507 -28.23 15.90 -46.31
CA TRP A 507 -28.24 17.36 -46.34
C TRP A 507 -28.23 17.86 -47.78
N GLN A 508 -29.33 18.49 -48.20
CA GLN A 508 -29.50 18.99 -49.56
C GLN A 508 -29.03 20.43 -49.67
N GLY A 509 -28.46 20.78 -50.83
CA GLY A 509 -28.16 22.16 -51.16
C GLY A 509 -29.39 23.04 -51.08
N LEU A 510 -29.17 24.33 -50.81
CA LEU A 510 -30.23 25.29 -51.07
C LEU A 510 -30.47 25.26 -52.57
N VAL A 511 -31.66 24.84 -52.97
CA VAL A 511 -32.09 25.01 -54.36
C VAL A 511 -32.19 26.51 -54.55
N ASP A 512 -31.18 27.11 -55.20
CA ASP A 512 -31.35 28.45 -55.73
C ASP A 512 -32.57 28.39 -56.63
N ALA A 513 -33.57 29.22 -56.31
CA ALA A 513 -34.84 29.28 -57.04
C ALA A 513 -34.68 29.62 -58.54
N GLU A 514 -33.44 29.79 -59.01
CA GLU A 514 -33.10 30.03 -60.41
C GLU A 514 -32.92 28.74 -61.23
N ASP A 515 -32.61 27.57 -60.64
CA ASP A 515 -32.21 26.40 -61.45
C ASP A 515 -33.28 25.31 -61.67
N ASP A 516 -34.37 25.27 -60.90
CA ASP A 516 -35.43 24.25 -61.09
C ASP A 516 -36.81 24.83 -61.51
N ALA A 517 -36.97 26.15 -61.52
CA ALA A 517 -38.11 26.81 -62.16
C ALA A 517 -37.97 26.85 -63.70
N GLY A 518 -36.74 26.69 -64.22
CA GLY A 518 -36.45 26.76 -65.65
C GLY A 518 -37.03 25.60 -66.46
N MET A 519 -37.02 24.38 -65.92
CA MET A 519 -37.42 23.19 -66.70
C MET A 519 -38.95 23.01 -66.77
N VAL A 520 -39.68 23.36 -65.71
CA VAL A 520 -41.15 23.28 -65.72
C VAL A 520 -41.76 24.41 -66.55
N ILE A 521 -41.22 25.63 -66.50
CA ILE A 521 -41.70 26.77 -67.31
C ILE A 521 -41.34 26.60 -68.80
N ALA A 522 -40.18 26.02 -69.13
CA ALA A 522 -39.80 25.76 -70.52
C ALA A 522 -40.70 24.73 -71.22
N ILE A 523 -41.18 23.70 -70.51
CA ILE A 523 -42.10 22.68 -71.06
C ILE A 523 -43.49 23.30 -71.33
N PHE A 524 -44.03 24.11 -70.40
CA PHE A 524 -45.30 24.81 -70.63
C PHE A 524 -45.21 25.92 -71.68
N GLY A 525 -44.06 26.62 -71.78
CA GLY A 525 -43.79 27.59 -72.83
C GLY A 525 -43.68 26.98 -74.23
N ALA A 526 -43.01 25.82 -74.35
CA ALA A 526 -42.89 25.10 -75.62
C ALA A 526 -44.22 24.49 -76.09
N MET A 527 -45.05 23.97 -75.18
CA MET A 527 -46.41 23.52 -75.51
C MET A 527 -47.32 24.67 -75.96
N GLY A 528 -47.23 25.84 -75.32
CA GLY A 528 -48.00 27.03 -75.70
C GLY A 528 -47.65 27.56 -77.09
N ILE A 529 -46.36 27.62 -77.43
CA ILE A 529 -45.89 28.08 -78.75
C ILE A 529 -46.22 27.04 -79.84
N GLY A 530 -46.15 25.74 -79.53
CA GLY A 530 -46.52 24.66 -80.45
C GLY A 530 -48.01 24.65 -80.81
N ILE A 531 -48.90 24.89 -79.83
CA ILE A 531 -50.35 24.98 -80.06
C ILE A 531 -50.71 26.23 -80.88
N ILE A 532 -50.06 27.37 -80.62
CA ILE A 532 -50.29 28.60 -81.39
C ILE A 532 -49.81 28.45 -82.84
N LEU A 533 -48.65 27.82 -83.08
CA LEU A 533 -48.16 27.55 -84.44
C LEU A 533 -49.04 26.55 -85.19
N ALA A 534 -49.58 25.53 -84.52
CA ALA A 534 -50.53 24.59 -85.11
C ALA A 534 -51.87 25.24 -85.48
N ILE A 535 -52.38 26.15 -84.65
CA ILE A 535 -53.61 26.92 -84.92
C ILE A 535 -53.41 27.89 -86.09
N VAL A 536 -52.26 28.57 -86.17
CA VAL A 536 -51.95 29.50 -87.27
C VAL A 536 -51.77 28.76 -88.60
N LEU A 537 -51.15 27.57 -88.60
CA LEU A 537 -51.02 26.74 -89.81
C LEU A 537 -52.37 26.13 -90.25
N ALA A 538 -53.22 25.70 -89.32
CA ALA A 538 -54.56 25.19 -89.62
C ALA A 538 -55.50 26.29 -90.17
N MET A 539 -55.45 27.51 -89.62
CA MET A 539 -56.20 28.65 -90.17
C MET A 539 -55.71 29.06 -91.56
N ARG A 540 -54.43 28.86 -91.88
CA ARG A 540 -53.87 29.16 -93.21
C ARG A 540 -54.35 28.15 -94.26
N GLN A 541 -54.42 26.86 -93.93
CA GLN A 541 -54.99 25.83 -94.82
C GLN A 541 -56.51 25.96 -95.00
N TYR A 542 -57.26 26.36 -93.97
CA TYR A 542 -58.71 26.57 -94.08
C TYR A 542 -59.07 27.78 -94.97
N ARG A 543 -58.21 28.81 -94.98
CA ARG A 543 -58.38 29.99 -95.84
C ARG A 543 -58.05 29.72 -97.31
N GLU A 544 -57.09 28.84 -97.59
CA GLU A 544 -56.78 28.40 -98.96
C GLU A 544 -57.87 27.46 -99.53
N GLN A 545 -58.62 26.73 -98.69
CA GLN A 545 -59.78 25.93 -99.14
C GLN A 545 -61.06 26.76 -99.39
N LEU A 546 -61.24 27.89 -98.68
CA LEU A 546 -62.40 28.77 -98.90
C LEU A 546 -62.24 29.71 -100.10
N GLU A 547 -61.02 29.98 -100.56
CA GLU A 547 -60.78 30.77 -101.78
C GLU A 547 -60.93 29.90 -103.06
N ASP A 548 -60.64 28.59 -103.01
CA ASP A 548 -60.84 27.65 -104.14
C ASP A 548 -62.31 27.16 -104.31
N GLU A 549 -63.16 27.20 -103.27
CA GLU A 549 -64.60 26.83 -103.36
C GLU A 549 -65.53 27.99 -103.79
N SER A 550 -65.00 29.21 -103.95
CA SER A 550 -65.79 30.41 -104.32
C SER A 550 -65.66 30.86 -105.78
N GLU A 551 -64.86 30.15 -106.59
CA GLU A 551 -64.71 30.43 -108.04
C GLU A 551 -65.51 29.47 -108.96
N ASP A 552 -66.24 28.46 -108.43
CA ASP A 552 -66.92 27.43 -109.25
C ASP A 552 -68.46 27.30 -109.11
N GLU A 553 -69.16 28.08 -108.28
CA GLU A 553 -70.64 28.03 -108.19
C GLU A 553 -71.29 29.44 -108.05
N ASP A 554 -71.49 30.14 -109.17
CA ASP A 554 -72.65 31.02 -109.40
C ASP A 554 -72.73 31.39 -110.90
N SER A 555 -72.86 30.34 -111.72
CA SER A 555 -73.55 30.40 -113.01
C SER A 555 -74.98 29.90 -112.81
N ASP A 556 -75.94 30.64 -113.37
CA ASP A 556 -77.32 30.27 -113.71
C ASP A 556 -78.46 30.66 -112.73
N ASP A 557 -79.13 31.75 -113.12
CA ASP A 557 -80.59 31.89 -113.35
C ASP A 557 -81.59 32.02 -112.17
N VAL A 558 -82.26 33.16 -111.99
CA VAL A 558 -83.52 33.66 -112.64
C VAL A 558 -84.79 33.21 -111.92
N ASP A 559 -85.58 34.15 -111.35
CA ASP A 559 -86.85 34.64 -111.93
C ASP A 559 -87.61 35.61 -110.99
N GLY A 560 -88.15 36.67 -111.59
CA GLY A 560 -88.95 37.74 -110.97
C GLY A 560 -89.04 39.00 -111.82
#